data_AF-A0A316WIG9-F1
#
_entry.id   AF-A0A316WIG9-F1
#
_cell.length_a   1.000
_cell.length_b   1.000
_cell.length_c   1.000
_cell.angle_alpha   90.00
_cell.angle_beta   90.00
_cell.angle_gamma   90.00
#
_symmetry.space_group_name_H-M   'P 1'
#
loop_
_entity.id
_entity.type
_entity.pdbx_description
1 polymer ?
#
loop_
_entity_poly.entity_id
_entity_poly.type
_entity_poly.pdbx_seq_one_letter_code
_entity_poly.pdbx_strand_id
1 'polypeptide(L)' 'MKKLTGMKKGFSSLENKKLKRDDLKSVNGSLKSYAIESSSAVTTPGCFEADHYTSNGGAYIGRLEVC' A
#
# COMPACT_ATOMS: atom_id res chain seq x y z
N MET A 1 20.34 -0.67 31.44
CA MET A 1 19.81 -0.47 30.07
C MET A 1 20.12 -1.71 29.25
N LYS A 2 19.12 -2.39 28.67
CA LYS A 2 19.36 -3.57 27.81
C LYS A 2 20.03 -3.10 26.52
N LYS A 3 21.09 -3.79 26.10
CA LYS A 3 21.84 -3.46 24.88
C LYS A 3 21.01 -3.86 23.67
N LEU A 4 20.65 -2.90 22.82
CA LEU A 4 19.97 -3.16 21.55
C LEU A 4 20.97 -3.80 20.58
N THR A 5 20.90 -5.13 20.45
CA THR A 5 21.65 -5.91 19.48
C THR A 5 20.83 -6.07 18.19
N GLY A 6 21.42 -5.80 17.03
CA GLY A 6 20.79 -6.00 15.72
C GLY A 6 20.42 -4.73 14.95
N MET A 7 20.58 -3.54 15.55
CA MET A 7 20.35 -2.29 14.83
C MET A 7 21.56 -1.97 13.94
N LYS A 8 21.33 -1.92 12.63
CA LYS A 8 22.36 -1.58 11.64
C LYS A 8 22.82 -0.14 11.89
N LYS A 9 24.13 0.07 12.07
CA LYS A 9 24.71 1.39 12.38
C LYS A 9 24.68 2.37 11.21
N GLY A 10 24.46 1.89 9.99
CA GLY A 10 24.42 2.70 8.78
C GLY A 10 23.55 2.05 7.72
N PHE A 11 22.76 2.86 7.03
CA PHE A 11 21.95 2.44 5.91
C PHE A 11 22.72 2.69 4.61
N SER A 12 22.60 1.77 3.65
CA SER A 12 23.15 1.93 2.30
C SER A 12 22.50 3.11 1.58
N SER A 13 23.09 3.56 0.47
CA SER A 13 22.49 4.59 -0.40
C SER A 13 21.13 4.18 -0.98
N LEU A 14 20.90 2.86 -1.15
CA LEU A 14 19.63 2.30 -1.59
C LEU A 14 18.58 2.35 -0.49
N GLU A 15 18.97 2.04 0.75
CA GLU A 15 18.10 2.13 1.94
C GLU A 15 17.82 3.59 2.34
N ASN A 16 18.76 4.50 2.06
CA ASN A 16 18.64 5.95 2.30
C ASN A 16 18.09 6.71 1.09
N LYS A 17 17.35 6.05 0.20
CA LYS A 17 16.74 6.75 -0.93
C LYS A 17 15.69 7.72 -0.39
N LYS A 18 16.02 9.02 -0.37
CA LYS A 18 15.05 10.07 -0.04
C LYS A 18 13.92 9.99 -1.04
N LEU A 19 12.75 9.57 -0.58
CA LEU A 19 11.52 9.58 -1.36
C LEU A 19 11.25 11.04 -1.74
N LYS A 20 11.35 11.38 -3.03
CA LYS A 20 10.98 12.72 -3.49
C LYS A 20 9.47 12.81 -3.44
N ARG A 21 8.94 14.01 -3.17
CA ARG A 21 7.49 14.26 -3.26
C ARG A 21 6.92 13.82 -4.62
N ASP A 22 7.72 13.95 -5.68
CA ASP A 22 7.37 13.49 -7.03
C ASP A 22 7.29 11.95 -7.14
N ASP A 23 8.15 11.22 -6.42
CA ASP A 23 8.10 9.75 -6.33
C ASP A 23 6.89 9.27 -5.49
N LEU A 24 6.35 10.15 -4.63
CA LEU A 24 5.18 9.91 -3.78
C LEU A 24 3.86 10.38 -4.43
N LYS A 25 3.89 10.94 -5.65
CA LYS A 25 2.67 11.37 -6.36
C LYS A 25 1.76 10.20 -6.72
N SER A 26 2.32 9.00 -6.81
CA SER A 26 1.57 7.78 -7.06
C SER A 26 2.20 6.64 -6.26
N VAL A 27 1.60 6.33 -5.11
CA VAL A 27 1.67 4.97 -4.59
C VAL A 27 0.61 4.19 -5.36
N ASN A 28 1.03 3.12 -6.05
CA ASN A 28 0.11 2.27 -6.81
C ASN A 28 -0.88 1.66 -5.80
N GLY A 29 -2.09 2.21 -5.75
CA GLY A 29 -3.12 1.84 -4.75
C GLY A 29 -4.09 2.94 -4.32
N SER A 30 -3.89 4.23 -4.66
CA SER A 30 -4.70 5.30 -4.02
C SER A 30 -5.46 6.30 -4.93
N LEU A 31 -5.21 6.41 -6.23
CA LEU A 31 -5.70 7.59 -6.97
C LEU A 31 -6.86 7.41 -7.95
N LYS A 32 -7.22 6.19 -8.36
CA LYS A 32 -8.29 6.02 -9.37
C LYS A 32 -9.64 5.53 -8.84
N SER A 33 -9.69 4.89 -7.68
CA SER A 33 -10.92 4.20 -7.25
C SER A 33 -11.20 4.20 -5.75
N TYR A 34 -10.41 4.93 -4.94
CA TYR A 34 -10.41 4.83 -3.46
C TYR A 34 -10.57 3.38 -2.99
N ALA A 35 -9.82 2.48 -3.63
CA ALA A 35 -9.96 1.03 -3.50
C ALA A 35 -8.64 0.46 -2.99
N ILE A 36 -8.71 -0.40 -1.98
CA ILE A 36 -7.57 -1.08 -1.40
C ILE A 36 -7.75 -2.57 -1.65
N GLU A 37 -6.78 -3.20 -2.29
CA GLU A 37 -6.79 -4.66 -2.49
C GLU A 37 -6.76 -5.37 -1.11
N SER A 38 -7.77 -6.19 -0.86
CA SER A 38 -8.03 -6.81 0.45
C SER A 38 -7.61 -8.28 0.49
N SER A 39 -7.69 -8.99 -0.65
CA SER A 39 -7.10 -10.32 -0.84
C SER A 39 -7.11 -10.72 -2.32
N SER A 40 -6.11 -11.48 -2.76
CA SER A 40 -6.09 -12.12 -4.09
C SER A 40 -6.88 -13.43 -4.16
N ALA A 41 -7.69 -13.75 -3.15
CA ALA A 41 -8.38 -15.04 -3.01
C ALA A 41 -9.69 -15.09 -3.80
N VAL A 42 -9.68 -14.62 -5.04
CA VAL A 42 -10.81 -14.75 -5.97
C VAL A 42 -10.69 -16.04 -6.76
N THR A 43 -11.83 -16.64 -7.08
CA THR A 43 -11.89 -17.85 -7.90
C THR A 43 -11.62 -17.57 -9.38
N THR A 44 -11.74 -16.30 -9.79
CA THR A 44 -11.54 -15.86 -11.17
C THR A 44 -10.08 -15.50 -11.43
N PRO A 45 -9.40 -16.15 -12.39
CA PRO A 45 -8.01 -15.84 -12.70
C PRO A 45 -7.84 -14.40 -13.20
N GLY A 46 -6.92 -13.66 -12.56
CA GLY A 46 -6.58 -12.28 -12.94
C GLY A 46 -7.44 -11.20 -12.28
N CYS A 47 -8.43 -11.57 -11.47
CA CYS A 47 -9.19 -10.62 -10.66
C CYS A 47 -8.61 -10.51 -9.24
N PHE A 48 -9.11 -9.57 -8.44
CA PHE A 48 -8.80 -9.43 -7.01
C PHE A 48 -9.98 -8.82 -6.24
N GLU A 49 -10.06 -9.02 -4.93
CA GLU A 49 -11.03 -8.32 -4.10
C GLU A 49 -10.48 -6.96 -3.65
N ALA A 50 -11.29 -5.91 -3.74
CA ALA A 50 -10.95 -4.58 -3.24
C ALA A 50 -12.03 -4.01 -2.32
N ASP A 51 -11.59 -3.42 -1.20
CA ASP A 51 -12.41 -2.61 -0.32
C ASP A 51 -12.48 -1.16 -0.85
N HIS A 52 -13.69 -0.66 -1.10
CA HIS A 52 -13.95 0.66 -1.67
C HIS A 52 -14.40 1.68 -0.62
N TYR A 53 -13.97 2.93 -0.82
CA TYR A 53 -14.25 4.06 0.06
C TYR A 53 -14.78 5.27 -0.71
N THR A 54 -15.47 6.19 -0.04
CA THR A 54 -16.01 7.41 -0.68
C THR A 54 -14.93 8.42 -1.06
N SER A 55 -13.77 8.38 -0.39
CA SER A 55 -12.62 9.26 -0.58
C SER A 55 -11.40 8.71 0.18
N ASN A 56 -10.24 9.36 0.05
CA ASN A 56 -9.07 9.07 0.89
C ASN A 56 -9.40 9.32 2.37
N GLY A 57 -9.45 8.26 3.17
CA GLY A 57 -9.91 8.32 4.57
C GLY A 57 -11.43 8.47 4.74
N GLY A 58 -12.19 8.27 3.67
CA GLY A 58 -13.65 8.37 3.63
C GLY A 58 -14.36 7.15 4.23
N ALA A 59 -15.68 7.14 4.15
CA ALA A 59 -16.49 6.04 4.65
C ALA A 59 -16.31 4.78 3.79
N TYR A 60 -16.37 3.62 4.43
CA TYR A 60 -16.39 2.33 3.74
C TYR A 60 -17.70 2.16 2.97
N ILE A 61 -17.60 1.74 1.71
CA ILE A 61 -18.74 1.48 0.83
C ILE A 61 -19.04 -0.02 0.80
N GLY A 62 -18.01 -0.85 0.63
CA GLY A 62 -18.15 -2.29 0.46
C GLY A 62 -16.94 -2.93 -0.20
N ARG A 63 -17.01 -4.25 -0.35
CA ARG A 63 -16.01 -5.07 -1.02
C ARG A 63 -16.54 -5.57 -2.35
N LEU A 64 -15.74 -5.47 -3.41
CA LEU A 64 -16.08 -5.97 -4.75
C LEU A 64 -14.90 -6.71 -5.39
N GLU A 65 -15.23 -7.73 -6.18
CA GLU A 65 -14.31 -8.36 -7.13
C GLU A 65 -14.01 -7.38 -8.29
N VAL A 66 -12.74 -7.16 -8.58
CA VAL A 66 -12.25 -6.29 -9.66
C VAL A 66 -11.54 -7.14 -10.71
N CYS A 67 -12.04 -7.03 -11.94
CA CYS A 67 -11.50 -7.57 -13.20
C CYS A 67 -11.48 -6.41 -14.22
#